data_AF-A0A7C5M0Q3-F1
#
_entry.id   AF-A0A7C5M0Q3-F1
#
_cell.length_a   1.000
_cell.length_b   1.000
_cell.length_c   1.000
_cell.angle_alpha   90.00
_cell.angle_beta   90.00
_cell.angle_gamma   90.00
#
_symmetry.space_group_name_H-M   'P 1'
#
loop_
_entity.id
_entity.type
_entity.pdbx_description
1 polymer ?
#
loop_
_entity_poly.entity_id
_entity_poly.type
_entity_poly.pdbx_seq_one_letter_code
_entity_poly.pdbx_strand_id
1 'polypeptide(L)'
;EHTVTSGIISALHRPVQISETQHYPDLIQTDASINPGNSGGPLLNIDGEMIGLNVAVRVGAQGIGFAIPVNDAMNVASRLLSVERISHLSHGVLLKTVEEGGAMHVEVLGTREGSAGEAAGLERGDIVRRVGDREIHRKLDFELALLGRRAEEEVELEIERDGTRKVVSLVLQGSRRSSLPAVDSAWRDLGIQVEPVSRRVIRQMQGNYNGGLRVLRVRPGSPADREGVRRGDILVGMHQWETATLDNLEFVLNSDEVRGRPRIKFFILRNGRTLYGWLDFSR
;
A
#
# COMPACT_ATOMS: atom_id res chain seq x y z
N GLU A 1 -10.66 22.04 -19.62
CA GLU A 1 -9.88 21.83 -20.85
C GLU A 1 -9.24 20.45 -20.78
N HIS A 2 -9.26 19.71 -21.88
CA HIS A 2 -8.57 18.42 -21.99
C HIS A 2 -7.46 18.60 -23.04
N THR A 3 -6.21 18.44 -22.63
CA THR A 3 -5.05 18.55 -23.51
C THR A 3 -4.46 17.17 -23.76
N VAL A 4 -4.02 16.94 -25.00
CA VAL A 4 -3.28 15.74 -25.41
C VAL A 4 -2.00 16.21 -26.07
N THR A 5 -0.89 15.55 -25.73
CA THR A 5 0.43 15.81 -26.29
C THR A 5 1.03 14.50 -26.75
N SER A 6 1.68 14.48 -27.90
CA SER A 6 2.36 13.31 -28.45
C SER A 6 3.87 13.45 -28.32
N GLY A 7 4.56 12.33 -28.32
CA GLY A 7 6.01 12.22 -28.30
C GLY A 7 6.45 10.78 -28.55
N ILE A 8 7.73 10.51 -28.35
CA ILE A 8 8.32 9.18 -28.38
C ILE A 8 8.82 8.78 -27.00
N ILE A 9 9.10 7.49 -26.81
CA ILE A 9 9.85 7.01 -25.66
C ILE A 9 11.33 7.32 -25.90
N SER A 10 11.90 8.21 -25.09
CA SER A 10 13.30 8.62 -25.19
C SER A 10 14.23 7.65 -24.46
N ALA A 11 13.77 7.07 -23.35
CA ALA A 11 14.50 6.08 -22.57
C ALA A 11 13.56 5.28 -21.65
N LEU A 12 14.00 4.10 -21.25
CA LEU A 12 13.37 3.26 -20.21
C LEU A 12 14.31 3.14 -19.01
N HIS A 13 13.80 2.68 -17.87
CA HIS A 13 14.59 2.43 -16.66
C HIS A 13 15.38 3.63 -16.18
N ARG A 14 14.76 4.80 -16.19
CA ARG A 14 15.41 6.05 -15.80
C ARG A 14 15.26 6.31 -14.30
N PRO A 15 16.34 6.23 -13.51
CA PRO A 15 16.31 6.72 -12.15
C PRO A 15 16.31 8.25 -12.14
N VAL A 16 15.44 8.84 -11.32
CA VAL A 16 15.29 10.28 -11.18
C VAL A 16 15.17 10.65 -9.71
N GLN A 17 16.12 11.44 -9.22
CA GLN A 17 16.03 12.12 -7.93
C GLN A 17 15.32 13.46 -8.12
N ILE A 18 14.16 13.66 -7.48
CA ILE A 18 13.42 14.94 -7.55
C ILE A 18 13.81 15.86 -6.39
N SER A 19 14.00 15.30 -5.20
CA SER A 19 14.41 16.01 -3.98
C SER A 19 15.18 15.05 -3.07
N GLU A 20 15.73 15.51 -1.94
CA GLU A 20 16.45 14.63 -1.00
C GLU A 20 15.62 13.42 -0.51
N THR A 21 14.29 13.56 -0.49
CA THR A 21 13.37 12.52 0.02
C THR A 21 12.56 11.83 -1.07
N GLN A 22 12.60 12.31 -2.30
CA GLN A 22 11.80 11.78 -3.40
C GLN A 22 12.69 11.28 -4.53
N HIS A 23 12.80 9.95 -4.62
CA HIS A 23 13.54 9.21 -5.62
C HIS A 23 12.63 8.24 -6.35
N TYR A 24 12.70 8.24 -7.68
CA TYR A 24 12.06 7.24 -8.52
C TYR A 24 13.16 6.38 -9.15
N PRO A 25 13.19 5.06 -8.89
CA PRO A 25 14.26 4.21 -9.40
C PRO A 25 14.08 3.82 -10.87
N ASP A 26 12.84 3.79 -11.36
CA ASP A 26 12.49 3.25 -12.68
C ASP A 26 11.35 4.08 -13.29
N LEU A 27 11.70 5.01 -14.18
CA LEU A 27 10.74 5.80 -14.95
C LEU A 27 10.90 5.56 -16.44
N ILE A 28 9.78 5.69 -17.15
CA ILE A 28 9.73 5.87 -18.60
C ILE A 28 10.02 7.34 -18.88
N GLN A 29 10.99 7.64 -19.76
CA GLN A 29 11.25 8.99 -20.24
C GLN A 29 10.61 9.19 -21.61
N THR A 30 9.96 10.34 -21.79
CA THR A 30 9.35 10.75 -23.07
C THR A 30 9.64 12.22 -23.34
N ASP A 31 9.60 12.62 -24.61
CA ASP A 31 9.63 14.03 -25.02
C ASP A 31 8.22 14.64 -25.16
N ALA A 32 7.17 13.85 -24.92
CA ALA A 32 5.81 14.35 -24.79
C ALA A 32 5.75 15.38 -23.65
N SER A 33 5.08 16.51 -23.90
CA SER A 33 5.03 17.62 -22.95
C SER A 33 4.18 17.28 -21.71
N ILE A 34 4.84 17.13 -20.56
CA ILE A 34 4.20 16.90 -19.26
C ILE A 34 4.34 18.17 -18.40
N ASN A 35 3.22 18.70 -17.92
CA ASN A 35 3.13 19.93 -17.15
C ASN A 35 2.21 19.76 -15.93
N PRO A 36 2.29 20.61 -14.91
CA PRO A 36 1.30 20.64 -13.85
C PRO A 36 -0.12 20.71 -14.44
N GLY A 37 -0.98 19.75 -14.08
CA GLY A 37 -2.33 19.60 -14.64
C GLY A 37 -2.55 18.31 -15.44
N ASN A 38 -1.52 17.75 -16.09
CA ASN A 38 -1.59 16.41 -16.71
C ASN A 38 -0.82 15.32 -15.92
N SER A 39 -0.12 15.71 -14.84
CA SER A 39 0.42 14.78 -13.85
C SER A 39 -0.69 13.92 -13.25
N GLY A 40 -0.45 12.61 -13.16
CA GLY A 40 -1.46 11.62 -12.77
C GLY A 40 -2.38 11.17 -13.92
N GLY A 41 -2.26 11.78 -15.10
CA GLY A 41 -2.91 11.28 -16.31
C GLY A 41 -2.15 10.11 -16.94
N PRO A 42 -2.77 9.38 -17.88
CA PRO A 42 -2.15 8.25 -18.55
C PRO A 42 -1.14 8.70 -19.63
N LEU A 43 -0.08 7.91 -19.78
CA LEU A 43 0.74 7.84 -20.99
C LEU A 43 0.24 6.64 -21.79
N LEU A 44 -0.20 6.87 -23.03
CA LEU A 44 -0.78 5.85 -23.91
C LEU A 44 0.18 5.53 -25.07
N ASN A 45 0.20 4.27 -25.51
CA ASN A 45 0.83 3.89 -26.79
C ASN A 45 -0.10 4.23 -27.98
N ILE A 46 0.35 3.91 -29.20
CA ILE A 46 -0.40 4.19 -30.43
C ILE A 46 -1.73 3.41 -30.53
N ASP A 47 -1.85 2.31 -29.79
CA ASP A 47 -3.05 1.47 -29.73
C ASP A 47 -4.02 1.93 -28.64
N GLY A 48 -3.68 3.01 -27.90
CA GLY A 48 -4.50 3.56 -26.83
C GLY A 48 -4.36 2.83 -25.48
N GLU A 49 -3.39 1.93 -25.36
CA GLU A 49 -3.13 1.19 -24.14
C GLU A 49 -2.26 2.02 -23.19
N MET A 50 -2.58 2.01 -21.90
CA MET A 50 -1.81 2.73 -20.89
C MET A 50 -0.49 2.02 -20.62
N ILE A 51 0.62 2.71 -20.90
CA ILE A 51 1.99 2.22 -20.66
C ILE A 51 2.63 2.88 -19.43
N GLY A 52 2.11 4.02 -18.98
CA GLY A 52 2.59 4.68 -17.77
C GLY A 52 1.65 5.71 -17.19
N LEU A 53 1.98 6.21 -16.00
CA LEU A 53 1.29 7.28 -15.28
C LEU A 53 2.19 8.51 -15.23
N ASN A 54 1.77 9.61 -15.85
CA ASN A 54 2.58 10.83 -15.98
C ASN A 54 2.94 11.40 -14.61
N VAL A 55 4.21 11.76 -14.43
CA VAL A 55 4.69 12.45 -13.24
C VAL A 55 5.28 13.78 -13.67
N ALA A 56 4.74 14.88 -13.14
CA ALA A 56 5.36 16.18 -13.33
C ALA A 56 6.67 16.24 -12.54
N VAL A 57 7.80 16.09 -13.24
CA VAL A 57 9.13 16.34 -12.69
C VAL A 57 9.63 17.67 -13.25
N ARG A 58 10.04 18.58 -12.37
CA ARG A 58 10.63 19.85 -12.78
C ARG A 58 12.14 19.71 -12.92
N VAL A 59 12.59 18.97 -13.92
CA VAL A 59 14.00 19.02 -14.34
C VAL A 59 14.17 20.21 -15.27
N GLY A 60 15.28 20.94 -15.13
CA GLY A 60 15.56 22.20 -15.86
C GLY A 60 15.76 22.06 -17.37
N ALA A 61 15.09 21.12 -18.04
CA ALA A 61 15.19 20.85 -19.46
C ALA A 61 13.78 20.76 -20.09
N GLN A 62 13.58 21.51 -21.17
CA GLN A 62 12.39 21.45 -22.00
C GLN A 62 12.40 20.14 -22.81
N GLY A 63 11.25 19.47 -22.94
CA GLY A 63 11.14 18.21 -23.69
C GLY A 63 11.62 16.97 -22.92
N ILE A 64 11.67 17.01 -21.59
CA ILE A 64 11.91 15.83 -20.75
C ILE A 64 10.70 15.62 -19.84
N GLY A 65 9.89 14.61 -20.16
CA GLY A 65 8.78 14.12 -19.35
C GLY A 65 9.09 12.73 -18.78
N PHE A 66 8.43 12.40 -17.66
CA PHE A 66 8.52 11.08 -17.06
C PHE A 66 7.16 10.50 -16.75
N ALA A 67 7.09 9.17 -16.79
CA ALA A 67 5.94 8.40 -16.34
C ALA A 67 6.38 7.19 -15.52
N ILE A 68 5.62 6.87 -14.47
CA ILE A 68 5.75 5.63 -13.72
C ILE A 68 5.23 4.49 -14.61
N PRO A 69 5.98 3.38 -14.80
CA PRO A 69 5.49 2.25 -15.58
C PRO A 69 4.12 1.75 -15.10
N VAL A 70 3.25 1.38 -16.04
CA VAL A 70 1.88 0.94 -15.69
C VAL A 70 1.90 -0.28 -14.77
N ASN A 71 2.85 -1.20 -14.94
CA ASN A 71 2.96 -2.40 -14.10
C ASN A 71 3.21 -2.04 -12.62
N ASP A 72 4.06 -1.03 -12.36
CA ASP A 72 4.32 -0.54 -11.00
C ASP A 72 3.08 0.15 -10.42
N ALA A 73 2.41 0.98 -11.22
CA ALA A 73 1.16 1.62 -10.81
C ALA A 73 0.09 0.58 -10.42
N MET A 74 -0.05 -0.50 -11.20
CA MET A 74 -0.99 -1.58 -10.92
C MET A 74 -0.59 -2.41 -9.69
N ASN A 75 0.71 -2.61 -9.45
CA ASN A 75 1.20 -3.25 -8.24
C ASN A 75 0.92 -2.41 -6.98
N VAL A 76 1.03 -1.09 -7.08
CA VAL A 76 0.60 -0.17 -6.00
C VAL A 76 -0.92 -0.24 -5.82
N ALA A 77 -1.69 -0.15 -6.90
CA ALA A 77 -3.15 -0.20 -6.85
C ALA A 77 -3.67 -1.49 -6.20
N SER A 78 -3.12 -2.66 -6.55
CA SER A 78 -3.53 -3.94 -5.93
C SER A 78 -3.32 -3.95 -4.41
N ARG A 79 -2.20 -3.39 -3.91
CA ARG A 79 -1.95 -3.27 -2.47
C ARG A 79 -2.90 -2.30 -1.78
N LEU A 80 -3.20 -1.18 -2.44
CA LEU A 80 -4.14 -0.19 -1.90
C LEU A 80 -5.58 -0.71 -1.88
N LEU A 81 -5.95 -1.50 -2.89
CA LEU A 81 -7.29 -2.04 -3.08
C LEU A 81 -7.50 -3.43 -2.45
N SER A 82 -6.51 -3.93 -1.71
CA SER A 82 -6.59 -5.26 -1.13
C SER A 82 -7.78 -5.39 -0.19
N VAL A 83 -8.57 -6.46 -0.33
CA VAL A 83 -9.75 -6.69 0.52
C VAL A 83 -9.39 -6.96 1.98
N GLU A 84 -8.19 -7.49 2.21
CA GLU A 84 -7.63 -7.69 3.56
C GLU A 84 -7.41 -6.35 4.27
N ARG A 85 -7.10 -5.31 3.50
CA ARG A 85 -6.89 -3.95 3.97
C ARG A 85 -8.21 -3.15 4.05
N ILE A 86 -8.98 -3.12 2.97
CA ILE A 86 -10.15 -2.23 2.84
C ILE A 86 -11.38 -2.81 3.54
N SER A 87 -11.64 -4.10 3.37
CA SER A 87 -12.89 -4.73 3.81
C SER A 87 -12.70 -5.64 5.03
N HIS A 88 -11.46 -5.76 5.53
CA HIS A 88 -11.09 -6.68 6.62
C HIS A 88 -11.53 -8.12 6.35
N LEU A 89 -11.46 -8.55 5.09
CA LEU A 89 -11.69 -9.94 4.68
C LEU A 89 -10.35 -10.60 4.42
N SER A 90 -10.09 -11.76 5.00
CA SER A 90 -8.87 -12.52 4.78
C SER A 90 -9.11 -13.57 3.70
N HIS A 91 -8.25 -13.56 2.68
CA HIS A 91 -8.14 -14.66 1.71
C HIS A 91 -6.83 -15.43 1.89
N GLY A 92 -5.73 -14.77 2.30
CA GLY A 92 -4.45 -15.40 2.62
C GLY A 92 -3.71 -16.03 1.44
N VAL A 93 -4.11 -15.70 0.22
CA VAL A 93 -3.44 -16.17 -1.01
C VAL A 93 -2.29 -15.22 -1.35
N LEU A 94 -1.08 -15.77 -1.49
CA LEU A 94 0.10 -15.03 -1.94
C LEU A 94 0.18 -15.13 -3.46
N LEU A 95 0.05 -14.00 -4.15
CA LEU A 95 -0.07 -13.94 -5.60
C LEU A 95 1.06 -13.14 -6.23
N LYS A 96 1.44 -13.55 -7.45
CA LYS A 96 2.36 -12.82 -8.33
C LYS A 96 1.74 -12.68 -9.72
N THR A 97 1.80 -11.49 -10.29
CA THR A 97 1.54 -11.29 -11.72
C THR A 97 2.79 -11.70 -12.51
N VAL A 98 2.62 -12.56 -13.51
CA VAL A 98 3.69 -13.04 -14.40
C VAL A 98 3.34 -12.63 -15.83
N GLU A 99 4.33 -12.11 -16.55
CA GLU A 99 4.24 -11.81 -17.98
C GLU A 99 5.01 -12.89 -18.74
N GLU A 100 4.33 -13.60 -19.64
CA GLU A 100 4.93 -14.65 -20.46
C GLU A 100 4.32 -14.61 -21.87
N GLY A 101 5.17 -14.57 -22.90
CA GLY A 101 4.73 -14.54 -24.30
C GLY A 101 3.85 -13.34 -24.68
N GLY A 102 3.92 -12.23 -23.93
CA GLY A 102 3.07 -11.05 -24.10
C GLY A 102 1.69 -11.16 -23.43
N ALA A 103 1.42 -12.25 -22.72
CA ALA A 103 0.20 -12.42 -21.92
C ALA A 103 0.53 -12.29 -20.43
N MET A 104 -0.41 -11.70 -19.67
CA MET A 104 -0.32 -11.60 -18.22
C MET A 104 -1.17 -12.70 -17.59
N HIS A 105 -0.65 -13.34 -16.55
CA HIS A 105 -1.42 -14.25 -15.71
C HIS A 105 -1.04 -14.09 -14.24
N VAL A 106 -1.87 -14.65 -13.36
CA VAL A 106 -1.65 -14.59 -11.91
C VAL A 106 -1.33 -15.98 -11.39
N GLU A 107 -0.14 -16.12 -10.80
CA GLU A 107 0.34 -17.36 -10.20
C GLU A 107 0.24 -17.28 -8.67
N VAL A 108 -0.19 -18.39 -8.05
CA VAL A 108 -0.16 -18.60 -6.61
C VAL A 108 1.28 -18.94 -6.20
N LEU A 109 1.86 -18.12 -5.33
CA LEU A 109 3.15 -18.40 -4.69
C LEU A 109 3.02 -19.31 -3.47
N GLY A 110 1.82 -19.35 -2.89
CA GLY A 110 1.45 -20.15 -1.73
C GLY A 110 0.28 -19.52 -0.98
N THR A 111 -0.05 -20.11 0.16
CA THR A 111 -1.12 -19.65 1.05
C THR A 111 -0.56 -19.43 2.45
N ARG A 112 -1.21 -18.57 3.23
CA ARG A 112 -0.93 -18.45 4.66
C ARG A 112 -1.58 -19.61 5.41
N GLU A 113 -0.90 -20.12 6.43
CA GLU A 113 -1.42 -21.16 7.31
C GLU A 113 -2.73 -20.70 7.98
N GLY A 114 -3.73 -21.58 8.01
CA GLY A 114 -5.08 -21.34 8.54
C GLY A 114 -5.96 -20.42 7.68
N SER A 115 -5.51 -20.03 6.49
CA SER A 115 -6.24 -19.08 5.64
C SER A 115 -7.32 -19.72 4.76
N ALA A 116 -8.21 -18.89 4.21
CA ALA A 116 -9.20 -19.30 3.22
C ALA A 116 -8.55 -19.95 1.99
N GLY A 117 -7.41 -19.42 1.51
CA GLY A 117 -6.69 -19.98 0.38
C GLY A 117 -6.15 -21.38 0.64
N GLU A 118 -5.63 -21.63 1.84
CA GLU A 118 -5.18 -22.97 2.23
C GLU A 118 -6.36 -23.93 2.34
N ALA A 119 -7.46 -23.51 2.97
CA ALA A 119 -8.68 -24.31 3.09
C ALA A 119 -9.31 -24.63 1.72
N ALA A 120 -9.18 -23.73 0.75
CA ALA A 120 -9.59 -23.93 -0.64
C ALA A 120 -8.68 -24.90 -1.42
N GLY A 121 -7.55 -25.31 -0.84
CA GLY A 121 -6.60 -26.22 -1.46
C GLY A 121 -5.77 -25.57 -2.58
N LEU A 122 -5.59 -24.24 -2.55
CA LEU A 122 -4.70 -23.56 -3.49
C LEU A 122 -3.25 -23.94 -3.22
N GLU A 123 -2.50 -24.23 -4.28
CA GLU A 123 -1.13 -24.68 -4.22
C GLU A 123 -0.21 -23.74 -4.99
N ARG A 124 1.08 -23.76 -4.64
CA ARG A 124 2.09 -23.01 -5.39
C ARG A 124 2.14 -23.49 -6.84
N GLY A 125 2.15 -22.54 -7.78
CA GLY A 125 2.15 -22.82 -9.22
C GLY A 125 0.75 -22.86 -9.83
N ASP A 126 -0.32 -22.80 -9.02
CA ASP A 126 -1.67 -22.61 -9.56
C ASP A 126 -1.78 -21.28 -10.30
N ILE A 127 -2.35 -21.31 -11.50
CA ILE A 127 -2.66 -20.09 -12.26
C ILE A 127 -4.13 -19.75 -12.06
N VAL A 128 -4.43 -18.61 -11.45
CA VAL A 128 -5.80 -18.13 -11.26
C VAL A 128 -6.28 -17.48 -12.55
N ARG A 129 -7.32 -18.06 -13.17
CA ARG A 129 -7.89 -17.60 -14.45
C ARG A 129 -9.14 -16.74 -14.25
N ARG A 130 -9.99 -17.09 -13.28
CA ARG A 130 -11.27 -16.41 -13.03
C ARG A 130 -11.61 -16.43 -11.54
N VAL A 131 -12.20 -15.35 -11.03
CA VAL A 131 -12.74 -15.24 -9.65
C VAL A 131 -14.16 -14.68 -9.76
N GLY A 132 -15.17 -15.46 -9.38
CA GLY A 132 -16.56 -15.13 -9.70
C GLY A 132 -16.67 -14.80 -11.20
N ASP A 133 -17.31 -13.69 -11.56
CA ASP A 133 -17.54 -13.36 -12.98
C ASP A 133 -16.36 -12.63 -13.65
N ARG A 134 -15.24 -12.43 -12.94
CA ARG A 134 -14.12 -11.60 -13.41
C ARG A 134 -12.94 -12.47 -13.85
N GLU A 135 -12.50 -12.26 -15.09
CA GLU A 135 -11.21 -12.78 -15.58
C GLU A 135 -10.04 -12.13 -14.86
N ILE A 136 -9.01 -12.94 -14.59
CA ILE A 136 -7.86 -12.53 -13.79
C ILE A 136 -6.61 -12.54 -14.66
N HIS A 137 -6.13 -11.34 -14.98
CA HIS A 137 -4.90 -11.12 -15.74
C HIS A 137 -3.80 -10.57 -14.85
N ARG A 138 -4.16 -9.81 -13.82
CA ARG A 138 -3.23 -9.20 -12.85
C ARG A 138 -3.74 -9.37 -11.42
N LYS A 139 -2.83 -9.26 -10.45
CA LYS A 139 -3.21 -9.26 -9.02
C LYS A 139 -4.30 -8.23 -8.68
N LEU A 140 -4.31 -7.08 -9.35
CA LEU A 140 -5.37 -6.08 -9.14
C LEU A 140 -6.76 -6.64 -9.48
N ASP A 141 -6.90 -7.43 -10.53
CA ASP A 141 -8.19 -8.03 -10.91
C ASP A 141 -8.70 -8.96 -9.82
N PHE A 142 -7.79 -9.71 -9.19
CA PHE A 142 -8.12 -10.59 -8.07
C PHE A 142 -8.70 -9.80 -6.89
N GLU A 143 -8.03 -8.71 -6.49
CA GLU A 143 -8.53 -7.85 -5.40
C GLU A 143 -9.87 -7.21 -5.77
N LEU A 144 -10.02 -6.73 -7.02
CA LEU A 144 -11.26 -6.15 -7.53
C LEU A 144 -12.42 -7.17 -7.57
N ALA A 145 -12.15 -8.44 -7.87
CA ALA A 145 -13.17 -9.50 -7.88
C ALA A 145 -13.76 -9.76 -6.48
N LEU A 146 -12.96 -9.51 -5.45
CA LEU A 146 -13.34 -9.71 -4.06
C LEU A 146 -13.91 -8.45 -3.39
N LEU A 147 -13.77 -7.27 -3.99
CA LEU A 147 -14.30 -6.03 -3.43
C LEU A 147 -15.83 -6.09 -3.29
N GLY A 148 -16.34 -5.65 -2.15
CA GLY A 148 -17.77 -5.61 -1.85
C GLY A 148 -18.37 -6.95 -1.41
N ARG A 149 -17.58 -8.02 -1.40
CA ARG A 149 -17.96 -9.32 -0.84
C ARG A 149 -18.04 -9.27 0.69
N ARG A 150 -18.58 -10.32 1.31
CA ARG A 150 -18.74 -10.44 2.76
C ARG A 150 -17.92 -11.58 3.36
N ALA A 151 -17.73 -11.52 4.67
CA ALA A 151 -17.21 -12.65 5.42
C ALA A 151 -18.15 -13.85 5.28
N GLU A 152 -17.56 -15.03 5.23
CA GLU A 152 -18.21 -16.33 5.03
C GLU A 152 -18.86 -16.48 3.64
N GLU A 153 -18.73 -15.48 2.76
CA GLU A 153 -19.16 -15.60 1.38
C GLU A 153 -18.23 -16.54 0.62
N GLU A 154 -18.85 -17.45 -0.12
CA GLU A 154 -18.17 -18.39 -1.00
C GLU A 154 -17.96 -17.77 -2.38
N VAL A 155 -16.72 -17.80 -2.86
CA VAL A 155 -16.35 -17.29 -4.17
C VAL A 155 -15.69 -18.40 -4.97
N GLU A 156 -16.24 -18.70 -6.15
CA GLU A 156 -15.65 -19.67 -7.07
C GLU A 156 -14.40 -19.10 -7.74
N LEU A 157 -13.33 -19.88 -7.73
CA LEU A 157 -12.08 -19.62 -8.44
C LEU A 157 -11.91 -20.68 -9.52
N GLU A 158 -11.77 -20.26 -10.77
CA GLU A 158 -11.21 -21.13 -11.81
C GLU A 158 -9.71 -21.00 -11.82
N ILE A 159 -9.03 -22.10 -11.54
CA ILE A 159 -7.58 -22.22 -11.57
C ILE A 159 -7.15 -23.19 -12.65
N GLU A 160 -5.89 -23.10 -13.04
CA GLU A 160 -5.20 -24.08 -13.84
C GLU A 160 -4.05 -24.66 -13.03
N ARG A 161 -4.05 -25.99 -12.85
CA ARG A 161 -2.99 -26.74 -12.17
C ARG A 161 -2.51 -27.84 -13.09
N ASP A 162 -1.20 -27.88 -13.36
CA ASP A 162 -0.59 -28.85 -14.27
C ASP A 162 -1.28 -28.90 -15.64
N GLY A 163 -1.67 -27.73 -16.17
CA GLY A 163 -2.38 -27.59 -17.45
C GLY A 163 -3.86 -27.99 -17.43
N THR A 164 -4.41 -28.40 -16.29
CA THR A 164 -5.82 -28.79 -16.16
C THR A 164 -6.61 -27.73 -15.42
N ARG A 165 -7.76 -27.33 -15.96
CA ARG A 165 -8.69 -26.41 -15.29
C ARG A 165 -9.38 -27.08 -14.12
N LYS A 166 -9.43 -26.40 -12.98
CA LYS A 166 -10.14 -26.81 -11.76
C LYS A 166 -10.96 -25.64 -11.24
N VAL A 167 -12.09 -25.95 -10.62
CA VAL A 167 -12.88 -24.96 -9.86
C VAL A 167 -12.66 -25.25 -8.38
N VAL A 168 -12.24 -24.24 -7.65
CA VAL A 168 -12.10 -24.30 -6.19
C VAL A 168 -12.96 -23.23 -5.55
N SER A 169 -13.39 -23.50 -4.32
CA SER A 169 -14.25 -22.62 -3.56
C SER A 169 -13.43 -21.88 -2.51
N LEU A 170 -13.39 -20.55 -2.60
CA LEU A 170 -12.71 -19.68 -1.65
C LEU A 170 -13.76 -19.06 -0.71
N VAL A 171 -13.83 -19.56 0.52
CA VAL A 171 -14.70 -19.01 1.56
C VAL A 171 -13.98 -17.88 2.26
N LEU A 172 -14.36 -16.64 1.95
CA LEU A 172 -13.71 -15.46 2.51
C LEU A 172 -13.87 -15.43 4.02
N GLN A 173 -12.78 -15.30 4.76
CA GLN A 173 -12.87 -15.24 6.21
C GLN A 173 -13.03 -13.79 6.64
N GLY A 174 -13.93 -13.51 7.57
CA GLY A 174 -13.83 -12.27 8.32
C GLY A 174 -12.48 -12.26 9.02
N SER A 175 -11.68 -11.22 8.82
CA SER A 175 -10.53 -11.00 9.68
C SER A 175 -11.09 -10.75 11.08
N ARG A 176 -11.21 -11.81 11.89
CA ARG A 176 -11.18 -11.65 13.34
C ARG A 176 -9.99 -10.75 13.57
N ARG A 177 -10.13 -9.71 14.39
CA ARG A 177 -8.99 -8.96 14.90
C ARG A 177 -8.05 -9.92 15.64
N SER A 178 -7.33 -10.81 14.94
CA SER A 178 -5.94 -11.04 15.23
C SER A 178 -5.38 -9.64 15.19
N SER A 179 -5.10 -9.14 16.38
CA SER A 179 -4.45 -7.86 16.62
C SER A 179 -3.71 -7.42 15.38
N LEU A 180 -4.16 -6.32 14.76
CA LEU A 180 -3.53 -5.80 13.54
C LEU A 180 -2.02 -5.83 13.79
N PRO A 181 -1.18 -6.38 12.90
CA PRO A 181 0.25 -6.48 13.14
C PRO A 181 0.85 -5.12 13.53
N ALA A 182 0.28 -4.02 13.01
CA ALA A 182 0.45 -2.65 13.46
C ALA A 182 0.23 -2.41 14.96
N VAL A 183 -0.89 -2.87 15.54
CA VAL A 183 -1.24 -2.71 16.96
C VAL A 183 -0.33 -3.55 17.84
N ASP A 184 0.01 -4.77 17.42
CA ASP A 184 0.97 -5.61 18.13
C ASP A 184 2.37 -5.03 18.08
N SER A 185 2.79 -4.51 16.93
CA SER A 185 4.09 -3.86 16.77
C SER A 185 4.15 -2.55 17.54
N ALA A 186 3.09 -1.74 17.51
CA ALA A 186 2.99 -0.54 18.34
C ALA A 186 3.08 -0.85 19.83
N TRP A 187 2.43 -1.92 20.29
CA TRP A 187 2.52 -2.34 21.68
C TRP A 187 3.89 -2.92 22.03
N ARG A 188 4.47 -3.78 21.18
CA ARG A 188 5.77 -4.40 21.41
C ARG A 188 6.88 -3.35 21.40
N ASP A 189 6.94 -2.57 20.32
CA ASP A 189 8.08 -1.73 19.96
C ASP A 189 7.99 -0.33 20.61
N LEU A 190 6.79 0.26 20.69
CA LEU A 190 6.58 1.59 21.31
C LEU A 190 5.99 1.50 22.73
N GLY A 191 5.23 0.44 23.01
CA GLY A 191 4.44 0.31 24.24
C GLY A 191 3.16 1.11 24.23
N ILE A 192 2.55 1.37 23.07
CA ILE A 192 1.26 2.08 22.99
C ILE A 192 0.19 1.21 22.34
N GLN A 193 -1.04 1.34 22.84
CA GLN A 193 -2.23 0.87 22.17
C GLN A 193 -2.93 2.06 21.54
N VAL A 194 -3.27 1.96 20.26
CA VAL A 194 -3.79 3.08 19.49
C VAL A 194 -5.02 2.73 18.67
N GLU A 195 -5.82 3.75 18.34
CA GLU A 195 -6.94 3.66 17.40
C GLU A 195 -6.91 4.80 16.36
N PRO A 196 -7.41 4.57 15.12
CA PRO A 196 -7.47 5.61 14.10
C PRO A 196 -8.37 6.79 14.47
N VAL A 197 -7.93 7.99 14.11
CA VAL A 197 -8.68 9.24 14.20
C VAL A 197 -8.70 9.91 12.83
N SER A 198 -9.92 10.23 12.36
CA SER A 198 -10.10 10.86 11.05
C SER A 198 -9.64 12.32 11.01
N ARG A 199 -9.27 12.79 9.81
CA ARG A 199 -8.97 14.20 9.52
C ARG A 199 -9.99 15.19 10.07
N ARG A 200 -11.28 14.82 10.05
CA ARG A 200 -12.37 15.67 10.55
C ARG A 200 -12.20 16.00 12.03
N VAL A 201 -11.86 14.99 12.83
CA VAL A 201 -11.65 15.14 14.28
C VAL A 201 -10.37 15.92 14.54
N ILE A 202 -9.29 15.67 13.80
CA ILE A 202 -8.03 16.42 13.93
C ILE A 202 -8.24 17.92 13.66
N ARG A 203 -8.98 18.28 12.61
CA ARG A 203 -9.27 19.69 12.29
C ARG A 203 -10.09 20.39 13.37
N GLN A 204 -11.03 19.69 14.02
CA GLN A 204 -11.77 20.24 15.16
C GLN A 204 -10.86 20.58 16.35
N MET A 205 -9.72 19.88 16.46
CA MET A 205 -8.69 20.16 17.45
C MET A 205 -7.63 21.16 16.95
N GLN A 206 -7.93 21.91 15.87
CA GLN A 206 -7.02 22.88 15.24
C GLN A 206 -5.71 22.26 14.70
N GLY A 207 -5.69 20.96 14.43
CA GLY A 207 -4.56 20.28 13.80
C GLY A 207 -4.63 20.29 12.27
N ASN A 208 -3.45 20.33 11.63
CA ASN A 208 -3.30 20.35 10.16
C ASN A 208 -2.90 18.98 9.56
N TYR A 209 -3.16 17.87 10.26
CA TYR A 209 -2.81 16.52 9.81
C TYR A 209 -3.96 15.83 9.06
N ASN A 210 -3.65 14.85 8.20
CA ASN A 210 -4.64 14.10 7.44
C ASN A 210 -5.32 12.98 8.24
N GLY A 211 -4.86 12.75 9.47
CA GLY A 211 -5.39 11.79 10.41
C GLY A 211 -4.46 11.65 11.61
N GLY A 212 -4.64 10.60 12.39
CA GLY A 212 -3.70 10.24 13.45
C GLY A 212 -4.14 9.01 14.22
N LEU A 213 -3.30 8.57 15.14
CA LEU A 213 -3.53 7.39 15.97
C LEU A 213 -3.65 7.80 17.44
N ARG A 214 -4.88 7.80 17.97
CA ARG A 214 -5.15 8.15 19.37
C ARG A 214 -4.65 7.07 20.30
N VAL A 215 -3.87 7.47 21.28
CA VAL A 215 -3.33 6.61 22.32
C VAL A 215 -4.42 6.27 23.33
N LEU A 216 -4.78 4.99 23.38
CA LEU A 216 -5.73 4.43 24.34
C LEU A 216 -5.04 4.00 25.63
N ARG A 217 -3.83 3.47 25.51
CA ARG A 217 -3.03 2.95 26.63
C ARG A 217 -1.55 3.12 26.34
N VAL A 218 -0.79 3.32 27.42
CA VAL A 218 0.67 3.34 27.40
C VAL A 218 1.16 2.28 28.41
N ARG A 219 2.13 1.46 28.00
CA ARG A 219 2.77 0.45 28.85
C ARG A 219 3.79 1.14 29.77
N PRO A 220 3.70 1.01 31.10
CA PRO A 220 4.68 1.57 32.01
C PRO A 220 6.11 1.15 31.67
N GLY A 221 7.05 2.09 31.70
CA GLY A 221 8.47 1.88 31.41
C GLY A 221 8.82 1.66 29.93
N SER A 222 7.85 1.72 29.02
CA SER A 222 8.08 1.61 27.57
C SER A 222 8.76 2.85 26.98
N PRO A 223 9.29 2.78 25.75
CA PRO A 223 9.85 3.96 25.08
C PRO A 223 8.89 5.15 25.04
N ALA A 224 7.61 4.92 24.75
CA ALA A 224 6.60 5.97 24.76
C ALA A 224 6.34 6.57 26.16
N ASP A 225 6.31 5.73 27.20
CA ASP A 225 6.12 6.19 28.59
C ASP A 225 7.27 7.09 29.05
N ARG A 226 8.52 6.69 28.74
CA ARG A 226 9.73 7.45 29.08
C ARG A 226 9.75 8.84 28.43
N GLU A 227 9.19 8.95 27.22
CA GLU A 227 9.04 10.22 26.50
C GLU A 227 7.78 10.99 26.90
N GLY A 228 7.03 10.51 27.90
CA GLY A 228 5.88 11.21 28.45
C GLY A 228 4.64 11.20 27.56
N VAL A 229 4.49 10.20 26.68
CA VAL A 229 3.26 9.94 25.93
C VAL A 229 2.16 9.53 26.91
N ARG A 230 0.94 10.02 26.69
CA ARG A 230 -0.21 9.83 27.59
C ARG A 230 -1.42 9.35 26.82
N ARG A 231 -2.33 8.68 27.54
CA ARG A 231 -3.67 8.38 27.02
C ARG A 231 -4.35 9.68 26.56
N GLY A 232 -4.93 9.64 25.37
CA GLY A 232 -5.61 10.78 24.75
C GLY A 232 -4.75 11.57 23.77
N ASP A 233 -3.42 11.40 23.80
CA ASP A 233 -2.55 11.94 22.75
C ASP A 233 -2.88 11.31 21.40
N ILE A 234 -2.59 12.01 20.32
CA ILE A 234 -2.75 11.49 18.98
C ILE A 234 -1.39 11.48 18.30
N LEU A 235 -0.85 10.30 18.02
CA LEU A 235 0.36 10.15 17.21
C LEU A 235 0.03 10.56 15.77
N VAL A 236 0.77 11.54 15.24
CA VAL A 236 0.52 12.13 13.91
C VAL A 236 1.72 12.01 12.97
N GLY A 237 2.90 11.71 13.48
CA GLY A 237 4.04 11.37 12.64
C GLY A 237 5.19 10.69 13.40
N MET A 238 6.04 10.02 12.63
CA MET A 238 7.27 9.39 13.08
C MET A 238 8.35 9.58 12.01
N HIS A 239 9.49 10.15 12.42
CA HIS A 239 10.53 10.62 11.52
C HIS A 239 9.97 11.61 10.48
N GLN A 240 10.00 11.24 9.20
CA GLN A 240 9.45 11.99 8.06
C GLN A 240 8.06 11.49 7.64
N TRP A 241 7.58 10.42 8.27
CA TRP A 241 6.39 9.69 7.85
C TRP A 241 5.15 10.10 8.65
N GLU A 242 4.04 10.32 7.97
CA GLU A 242 2.73 10.56 8.60
C GLU A 242 2.17 9.25 9.15
N THR A 243 1.63 9.28 10.38
CA THR A 243 1.02 8.11 11.03
C THR A 243 -0.50 8.27 11.13
N ALA A 244 -1.15 8.54 9.99
CA ALA A 244 -2.59 8.77 9.92
C ALA A 244 -3.43 7.48 10.08
N THR A 245 -2.86 6.33 9.74
CA THR A 245 -3.52 5.01 9.79
C THR A 245 -2.63 3.97 10.45
N LEU A 246 -3.21 2.84 10.85
CA LEU A 246 -2.47 1.71 11.43
C LEU A 246 -1.49 1.12 10.41
N ASP A 247 -1.87 1.04 9.13
CA ASP A 247 -0.97 0.59 8.05
C ASP A 247 0.24 1.52 7.89
N ASN A 248 0.05 2.84 8.03
CA ASN A 248 1.18 3.77 8.01
C ASN A 248 2.13 3.48 9.17
N LEU A 249 1.58 3.28 10.37
CA LEU A 249 2.41 2.97 11.54
C LEU A 249 3.17 1.65 11.35
N GLU A 250 2.52 0.62 10.82
CA GLU A 250 3.18 -0.66 10.53
C GLU A 250 4.29 -0.52 9.49
N PHE A 251 4.00 0.16 8.37
CA PHE A 251 5.00 0.43 7.35
C PHE A 251 6.21 1.16 7.93
N VAL A 252 5.97 2.18 8.76
CA VAL A 252 7.03 2.95 9.41
C VAL A 252 7.84 2.09 10.36
N LEU A 253 7.20 1.32 11.25
CA LEU A 253 7.92 0.44 12.19
C LEU A 253 8.72 -0.67 11.50
N ASN A 254 8.34 -1.05 10.29
CA ASN A 254 9.00 -2.08 9.51
C ASN A 254 10.00 -1.55 8.47
N SER A 255 10.13 -0.23 8.30
CA SER A 255 11.06 0.34 7.32
C SER A 255 12.51 0.27 7.79
N ASP A 256 13.44 0.07 6.85
CA ASP A 256 14.88 0.03 7.15
C ASP A 256 15.38 1.37 7.72
N GLU A 257 14.79 2.49 7.30
CA GLU A 257 15.10 3.83 7.81
C GLU A 257 14.81 3.97 9.31
N VAL A 258 13.83 3.23 9.81
CA VAL A 258 13.40 3.24 11.21
C VAL A 258 14.15 2.16 11.99
N ARG A 259 14.16 0.93 11.50
CA ARG A 259 14.85 -0.19 12.16
C ARG A 259 16.37 -0.01 12.26
N GLY A 260 16.98 0.71 11.32
CA GLY A 260 18.41 1.01 11.31
C GLY A 260 18.83 2.15 12.23
N ARG A 261 17.89 2.83 12.91
CA ARG A 261 18.19 4.00 13.75
C ARG A 261 17.99 3.69 15.24
N PRO A 262 18.95 4.09 16.11
CA PRO A 262 18.80 3.89 17.55
C PRO A 262 17.71 4.79 18.15
N ARG A 263 17.48 5.97 17.55
CA ARG A 263 16.50 6.95 18.04
C ARG A 263 15.68 7.54 16.90
N ILE A 264 14.39 7.70 17.15
CA ILE A 264 13.43 8.23 16.16
C ILE A 264 12.58 9.32 16.76
N LYS A 265 12.57 10.46 16.07
CA LYS A 265 11.70 11.57 16.42
C LYS A 265 10.24 11.19 16.15
N PHE A 266 9.35 11.45 17.08
CA PHE A 266 7.91 11.28 16.87
C PHE A 266 7.17 12.59 17.16
N PHE A 267 5.95 12.70 16.65
CA PHE A 267 5.09 13.86 16.81
C PHE A 267 3.71 13.42 17.32
N ILE A 268 3.24 14.08 18.39
CA ILE A 268 1.89 13.88 18.93
C ILE A 268 1.11 15.18 18.94
N LEU A 269 -0.20 15.11 18.79
CA LEU A 269 -1.12 16.20 19.05
C LEU A 269 -1.72 16.02 20.44
N ARG A 270 -1.51 17.02 21.32
CA ARG A 270 -2.08 17.07 22.67
C ARG A 270 -2.73 18.44 22.87
N ASN A 271 -4.03 18.46 23.14
CA ASN A 271 -4.80 19.70 23.36
C ASN A 271 -4.61 20.74 22.24
N GLY A 272 -4.60 20.28 20.98
CA GLY A 272 -4.43 21.13 19.80
C GLY A 272 -3.01 21.65 19.55
N ARG A 273 -2.03 21.25 20.36
CA ARG A 273 -0.61 21.57 20.14
C ARG A 273 0.16 20.35 19.69
N THR A 274 0.99 20.51 18.66
CA THR A 274 1.94 19.49 18.26
C THR A 274 3.13 19.51 19.23
N LEU A 275 3.36 18.38 19.88
CA LEU A 275 4.56 18.11 20.67
C LEU A 275 5.41 17.07 19.94
N TYR A 276 6.70 17.02 20.27
CA TYR A 276 7.60 16.01 19.74
C TYR A 276 8.47 15.41 20.84
N GLY A 277 8.96 14.20 20.60
CA GLY A 277 9.91 13.50 21.46
C GLY A 277 10.76 12.54 20.64
N TRP A 278 11.52 11.68 21.32
CA TRP A 278 12.44 10.73 20.69
C TRP A 278 12.27 9.33 21.26
N LEU A 279 11.72 8.41 20.47
CA LEU A 279 11.66 7.00 20.83
C LEU A 279 13.04 6.39 20.70
N ASP A 280 13.54 5.83 21.79
CA ASP A 280 14.78 5.06 21.82
C ASP A 280 14.48 3.57 21.68
N PHE A 281 15.08 2.95 20.66
CA PHE A 281 14.96 1.52 20.37
C PHE A 281 16.22 0.73 20.71
N SER A 282 17.26 1.39 21.25
CA SER A 282 18.43 0.69 21.77
C SER A 282 18.02 -0.20 22.95
N ARG A 283 18.34 -1.50 22.83
CA ARG A 283 18.09 -2.51 23.87
C ARG A 283 19.17 -2.45 24.94
#